data_AF-J3BSK1-F1
#
_entry.id   AF-J3BSK1-F1
#
_cell.length_a   1.000
_cell.length_b   1.000
_cell.length_c   1.000
_cell.angle_alpha   90.00
_cell.angle_beta   90.00
_cell.angle_gamma   90.00
#
_symmetry.space_group_name_H-M   'P 1'
#
loop_
_entity.id
_entity.type
_entity.pdbx_description
1 polymer ?
#
loop_
_entity_poly.entity_id
_entity_poly.type
_entity_poly.pdbx_seq_one_letter_code
_entity_poly.pdbx_strand_id
1 'polypeptide(L)'
;MAIAFPNRARSYDETARRIRFLGHDGMFEIRFSMDIDVLTKGPCPAATSERDYLAGFDGLRTQILDVAKRVYGSKRENSIVLKLSDFK
;
A
#
# COMPACT_ATOMS: atom_id res chain seq x y z
N MET A 1 -7.02 -1.26 18.21
CA MET A 1 -7.15 0.05 17.55
C MET A 1 -7.10 -0.20 16.06
N ALA A 2 -8.09 0.30 15.34
CA ALA A 2 -8.27 0.01 13.92
C ALA A 2 -7.78 1.22 13.13
N ILE A 3 -6.71 1.01 12.35
CA ILE A 3 -6.22 2.04 11.44
C ILE A 3 -7.26 2.29 10.34
N ALA A 4 -7.59 3.57 10.14
CA ALA A 4 -8.53 4.04 9.13
C ALA A 4 -7.77 4.65 7.95
N PHE A 5 -8.36 4.58 6.76
CA PHE A 5 -7.78 5.17 5.55
C PHE A 5 -8.77 6.16 4.94
N PRO A 6 -9.07 7.28 5.66
CA PRO A 6 -10.01 8.28 5.18
C PRO A 6 -9.49 8.98 3.92
N ASN A 7 -8.17 9.13 3.81
CA ASN A 7 -7.52 9.74 2.67
C ASN A 7 -7.22 8.70 1.59
N ARG A 8 -7.60 9.03 0.35
CA ARG A 8 -7.18 8.30 -0.87
C ARG A 8 -5.81 8.76 -1.39
N ALA A 9 -5.08 9.53 -0.59
CA ALA A 9 -3.78 10.06 -0.96
C ALA A 9 -2.81 8.91 -1.24
N ARG A 10 -2.37 8.85 -2.49
CA ARG A 10 -1.42 7.86 -3.00
C ARG A 10 -0.41 8.59 -3.86
N SER A 11 0.86 8.32 -3.62
CA SER A 11 1.96 8.84 -4.42
C SER A 11 2.83 7.68 -4.85
N TYR A 12 3.08 7.58 -6.15
CA TYR A 12 4.05 6.64 -6.65
C TYR A 12 5.45 7.26 -6.50
N ASP A 13 6.40 6.46 -6.03
CA ASP A 13 7.80 6.79 -6.02
C ASP A 13 8.46 6.03 -7.17
N GLU A 14 8.79 6.75 -8.25
CA GLU A 14 9.44 6.18 -9.44
C GLU A 14 10.86 5.69 -9.13
N THR A 15 11.56 6.38 -8.24
CA THR A 15 12.95 6.08 -7.86
C THR A 15 13.04 4.76 -7.11
N ALA A 16 12.13 4.54 -6.16
CA ALA A 16 12.06 3.32 -5.38
C ALA A 16 11.17 2.24 -6.03
N ARG A 17 10.40 2.60 -7.06
CA ARG A 17 9.35 1.76 -7.67
C ARG A 17 8.35 1.26 -6.63
N ARG A 18 7.76 2.17 -5.84
CA ARG A 18 6.82 1.81 -4.76
C ARG A 18 5.66 2.79 -4.69
N ILE A 19 4.48 2.31 -4.32
CA ILE A 19 3.31 3.14 -4.04
C ILE A 19 3.30 3.47 -2.56
N ARG A 20 3.29 4.76 -2.23
CA ARG A 20 3.15 5.27 -0.87
C ARG A 20 1.73 5.73 -0.62
N PHE A 21 1.21 5.40 0.55
CA PHE A 21 -0.09 5.87 1.02
C PHE A 21 -0.08 6.04 2.55
N LEU A 22 -1.07 6.76 3.06
CA LEU A 22 -1.18 7.10 4.47
C LEU A 22 -2.40 6.43 5.10
N GLY A 23 -2.19 5.86 6.29
CA GLY A 23 -3.26 5.44 7.19
C GLY A 23 -3.28 6.33 8.43
N HIS A 24 -4.43 6.40 9.09
CA HIS A 24 -4.63 7.18 10.32
C HIS A 24 -5.10 6.26 11.43
N ASP A 25 -4.33 6.13 12.50
CA ASP A 25 -4.76 5.48 13.75
C ASP A 25 -5.28 6.56 14.72
N GLY A 26 -6.30 7.31 14.27
CA GLY A 26 -6.85 8.45 15.00
C GLY A 26 -5.97 9.70 14.92
N MET A 27 -4.97 9.81 15.80
CA MET A 27 -4.13 11.02 15.93
C MET A 27 -2.80 10.92 15.19
N PHE A 28 -2.39 9.71 14.78
CA PHE A 28 -1.11 9.46 14.12
C PHE A 28 -1.30 9.06 12.66
N GLU A 29 -0.50 9.70 11.80
CA GLU A 29 -0.31 9.31 10.41
C GLU A 29 0.72 8.19 10.32
N ILE A 30 0.29 7.06 9.77
CA ILE A 30 1.13 5.89 9.53
C ILE A 30 1.45 5.85 8.04
N ARG A 31 2.75 5.80 7.72
CA ARG A 31 3.26 5.76 6.35
C ARG A 31 3.33 4.32 5.88
N PHE A 32 2.57 4.00 4.85
CA PHE A 32 2.63 2.71 4.18
C PHE A 32 3.35 2.84 2.85
N SER A 33 4.23 1.89 2.58
CA SER A 33 4.96 1.78 1.32
C SER A 33 4.73 0.39 0.76
N MET A 34 4.21 0.28 -0.45
CA MET A 34 3.95 -0.98 -1.12
C MET A 34 4.85 -1.10 -2.35
N ASP A 35 5.55 -2.22 -2.46
CA ASP A 35 6.40 -2.47 -3.61
C ASP A 35 5.55 -2.73 -4.88
N ILE A 36 5.93 -2.17 -6.03
CA ILE A 36 5.23 -2.50 -7.28
C ILE A 36 5.43 -3.95 -7.69
N ASP A 37 6.41 -4.67 -7.12
CA ASP A 37 6.59 -6.10 -7.36
C ASP A 37 5.30 -6.90 -7.04
N VAL A 38 4.48 -6.39 -6.11
CA VAL A 38 3.15 -6.95 -5.81
C VAL A 38 2.18 -6.79 -6.98
N LEU A 39 2.28 -5.69 -7.72
CA LEU A 39 1.45 -5.41 -8.90
C LEU A 39 1.98 -6.13 -10.15
N THR A 40 3.30 -6.17 -10.34
CA THR A 40 3.93 -6.82 -11.49
C THR A 40 3.90 -8.34 -11.41
N LYS A 41 3.99 -8.93 -10.20
CA LYS A 41 3.72 -10.37 -10.00
C LYS A 41 2.23 -10.71 -9.86
N GLY A 42 1.39 -9.68 -9.79
CA GLY A 42 -0.06 -9.77 -9.71
C GLY A 42 -0.75 -9.47 -11.05
N PRO A 43 -1.86 -8.71 -11.06
CA PRO A 43 -2.72 -8.55 -12.24
C PRO A 43 -2.16 -7.63 -13.34
N CYS A 44 -1.08 -6.89 -13.10
CA CYS A 44 -0.53 -5.94 -14.06
C CYS A 44 0.98 -6.14 -14.31
N PRO A 45 1.39 -7.24 -14.96
CA PRO A 45 2.78 -7.48 -15.34
C PRO A 45 3.34 -6.48 -16.36
N ALA A 46 2.47 -5.73 -17.05
CA ALA A 46 2.82 -4.78 -18.11
C ALA A 46 2.69 -3.30 -17.70
N ALA A 47 2.44 -2.99 -16.42
CA ALA A 47 2.35 -1.60 -15.97
C ALA A 47 3.68 -0.90 -16.24
N THR A 48 3.68 0.07 -17.16
CA THR A 48 4.90 0.82 -17.54
C THR A 48 4.79 2.29 -17.12
N SER A 49 3.59 2.75 -16.77
CA SER A 49 3.31 4.12 -16.33
C SER A 49 2.78 4.14 -14.91
N GLU A 50 3.06 5.23 -14.18
CA GLU A 50 2.49 5.52 -12.86
C GLU A 50 0.98 5.25 -12.81
N ARG A 51 0.24 5.71 -13.84
CA ARG A 51 -1.21 5.56 -13.91
C ARG A 51 -1.68 4.11 -13.88
N ASP A 52 -0.98 3.22 -14.57
CA ASP A 52 -1.30 1.77 -14.56
C ASP A 52 -1.05 1.17 -13.19
N TYR A 53 0.05 1.55 -12.53
CA TYR A 53 0.32 1.12 -11.15
C TYR A 53 -0.76 1.61 -10.18
N LEU A 54 -1.18 2.88 -10.31
CA LEU A 54 -2.23 3.45 -9.48
C LEU A 54 -3.60 2.81 -9.76
N ALA A 55 -3.90 2.45 -11.00
CA ALA A 55 -5.14 1.77 -11.39
C ALA A 55 -5.18 0.33 -10.84
N GLY A 56 -4.09 -0.42 -10.98
CA GLY A 56 -3.96 -1.76 -10.39
C GLY A 56 -4.05 -1.72 -8.86
N PHE A 57 -3.44 -0.71 -8.23
CA PHE A 57 -3.59 -0.47 -6.80
C PHE A 57 -5.03 -0.16 -6.41
N ASP A 58 -5.76 0.63 -7.20
CA ASP A 58 -7.17 0.95 -6.93
C ASP A 58 -8.04 -0.32 -6.95
N GLY A 59 -7.81 -1.21 -7.92
CA GLY A 59 -8.51 -2.50 -8.01
C GLY A 59 -8.24 -3.43 -6.83
N LEU A 60 -7.01 -3.43 -6.30
CA LEU A 60 -6.61 -4.22 -5.13
C LEU A 60 -6.70 -3.45 -3.80
N ARG A 61 -7.22 -2.22 -3.82
CA ARG A 61 -7.12 -1.29 -2.69
C ARG A 61 -7.71 -1.90 -1.43
N THR A 62 -8.89 -2.50 -1.52
CA THR A 62 -9.54 -3.13 -0.37
C THR A 62 -8.67 -4.21 0.28
N GLN A 63 -8.03 -5.06 -0.54
CA GLN A 63 -7.13 -6.11 -0.06
C GLN A 63 -5.86 -5.51 0.56
N ILE A 64 -5.28 -4.49 -0.07
CA ILE A 64 -4.09 -3.79 0.44
C ILE A 64 -4.37 -3.13 1.80
N LEU A 65 -5.53 -2.49 1.94
CA LEU A 65 -5.95 -1.88 3.19
C LEU A 65 -6.19 -2.92 4.29
N ASP A 66 -6.73 -4.09 3.94
CA ASP A 66 -6.90 -5.19 4.89
C ASP A 66 -5.56 -5.76 5.38
N VAL A 67 -4.64 -6.04 4.46
CA VAL A 67 -3.27 -6.47 4.80
C VAL A 67 -2.55 -5.40 5.62
N ALA A 68 -2.68 -4.12 5.26
CA ALA A 68 -2.11 -3.01 6.02
C ALA A 68 -2.62 -2.98 7.47
N LYS A 69 -3.92 -3.19 7.69
CA LYS A 69 -4.50 -3.31 9.05
C LYS A 69 -3.94 -4.50 9.80
N ARG A 70 -3.81 -5.65 9.13
CA ARG A 70 -3.27 -6.88 9.72
C ARG A 70 -1.82 -6.70 10.15
N VAL A 71 -0.97 -6.18 9.26
CA VAL A 71 0.45 -5.91 9.53
C VAL A 71 0.60 -4.86 10.63
N TYR A 72 -0.18 -3.78 10.59
CA TYR A 72 -0.17 -2.76 11.66
C TYR A 72 -0.59 -3.34 13.02
N GLY A 73 -1.57 -4.25 13.02
CA GLY A 73 -1.98 -4.98 14.22
C GLY A 73 -0.85 -5.81 14.83
N SER A 74 0.03 -6.39 13.99
CA SER A 74 1.22 -7.14 14.43
C SER A 74 2.42 -6.25 14.74
N LYS A 75 2.60 -5.14 14.04
CA LYS A 75 3.70 -4.18 14.18
C LYS A 75 3.14 -2.76 14.19
N ARG A 76 2.95 -2.21 15.38
CA ARG A 76 2.49 -0.82 15.58
C ARG A 76 3.63 0.17 15.33
N GLU A 77 4.06 0.27 14.09
CA GLU A 77 5.08 1.21 13.64
C GLU A 77 4.47 2.33 12.80
N ASN A 78 5.11 3.50 12.81
CA ASN A 78 4.71 4.65 12.00
C ASN A 78 5.14 4.54 10.52
N SER A 79 5.95 3.53 10.18
CA SER A 79 6.40 3.24 8.83
C SER A 79 6.33 1.74 8.58
N ILE A 80 5.46 1.33 7.66
CA ILE A 80 5.24 -0.07 7.32
C ILE A 80 5.49 -0.26 5.83
N VAL A 81 6.32 -1.26 5.51
CA VAL A 81 6.57 -1.66 4.13
C VAL A 81 5.83 -2.95 3.85
N LEU A 82 4.82 -2.88 3.00
CA LEU A 82 4.05 -4.02 2.51
C LEU A 82 4.81 -4.68 1.36
N LYS A 83 5.18 -5.94 1.56
CA LYS A 83 5.85 -6.76 0.55
C LYS A 83 4.88 -7.80 0.02
N LEU A 84 5.20 -8.40 -1.12
CA LEU A 84 4.41 -9.50 -1.71
C LEU A 84 4.16 -10.63 -0.70
N SER A 85 5.13 -10.92 0.17
CA SER A 85 5.00 -11.96 1.21
C SER A 85 3.90 -11.69 2.23
N ASP A 86 3.47 -10.44 2.42
CA ASP A 86 2.38 -10.08 3.34
C ASP A 86 0.99 -10.34 2.73
N PHE A 87 0.89 -10.55 1.41
CA PHE A 87 -0.34 -10.83 0.67
C PHE A 87 -0.65 -12.34 0.55
N LYS A 88 -0.07 -13.18 1.41
CA LYS A 88 -0.19 -14.64 1.38
C LYS A 88 -1.42 -15.18 2.11
#